data_AF-A0A317Z9W7-F1
#
_entry.id   AF-A0A317Z9W7-F1
#
_cell.length_a   1.000
_cell.length_b   1.000
_cell.length_c   1.000
_cell.angle_alpha   90.00
_cell.angle_beta   90.00
_cell.angle_gamma   90.00
#
_symmetry.space_group_name_H-M   'P 1'
#
loop_
_entity.id
_entity.type
_entity.pdbx_description
1 polymer ?
#
loop_
_entity_poly.entity_id
_entity_poly.type
_entity_poly.pdbx_seq_one_letter_code
_entity_poly.pdbx_strand_id
1 'polypeptide(L)'
;VGSGLGMIGFDVNYGNPTFIRDGKNGYLVPIEVKEDSNEKIIDSLAQAIIRFFNDGPVDPHETSYAIATPYLIENTRQKWKELIEEVLHG
;
A
#
# COMPACT_ATOMS: atom_id res chain seq x y z
N VAL A 1 1.05 5.22 -5.10
CA VAL A 1 0.43 4.12 -5.87
C VAL A 1 -0.01 4.52 -7.28
N GLY A 2 -0.78 5.60 -7.47
CA GLY A 2 -1.28 6.01 -8.80
C GLY A 2 -0.23 6.45 -9.83
N SER A 3 1.02 6.65 -9.43
CA SER A 3 2.16 6.90 -10.32
C SER A 3 2.92 5.62 -10.72
N GLY A 4 2.45 4.44 -10.31
CA GLY A 4 3.11 3.16 -10.57
C GLY A 4 4.32 2.88 -9.66
N LEU A 5 4.69 3.75 -8.72
CA LEU A 5 5.88 3.53 -7.91
C LEU A 5 5.74 2.32 -6.98
N GLY A 6 6.86 1.61 -6.76
CA GLY A 6 6.99 0.64 -5.67
C GLY A 6 6.95 1.33 -4.31
N MET A 7 6.49 0.61 -3.28
CA MET A 7 6.23 1.20 -1.96
C MET A 7 6.81 0.34 -0.83
N ILE A 8 7.45 0.96 0.14
CA ILE A 8 7.92 0.31 1.36
C ILE A 8 7.25 1.04 2.53
N GLY A 9 6.65 0.29 3.44
CA GLY A 9 5.97 0.87 4.59
C GLY A 9 5.77 -0.16 5.69
N PHE A 10 5.52 0.31 6.90
CA PHE A 10 5.25 -0.60 8.02
C PHE A 10 3.95 -1.37 7.85
N ASP A 11 3.92 -2.59 8.35
CA ASP A 11 2.72 -3.43 8.46
C ASP A 11 1.82 -2.97 9.62
N VAL A 12 1.30 -1.76 9.47
CA VAL A 12 0.39 -1.15 10.44
C VAL A 12 -0.89 -0.74 9.72
N ASN A 13 -2.02 -1.11 10.31
CA ASN A 13 -3.31 -0.76 9.77
C ASN A 13 -3.51 0.78 9.73
N TYR A 14 -4.12 1.35 8.69
CA TYR A 14 -4.78 0.71 7.54
C TYR A 14 -4.14 1.06 6.19
N GLY A 15 -3.48 2.22 6.09
CA GLY A 15 -3.05 2.78 4.80
C GLY A 15 -2.04 1.90 4.06
N ASN A 16 -0.97 1.49 4.72
CA ASN A 16 0.08 0.68 4.10
C ASN A 16 -0.47 -0.68 3.62
N PRO A 17 -1.16 -1.49 4.46
CA PRO A 17 -1.81 -2.72 3.99
C PRO A 17 -2.85 -2.50 2.88
N THR A 18 -3.49 -1.33 2.82
CA THR A 18 -4.44 -1.02 1.73
C THR A 18 -3.73 -0.94 0.39
N PHE A 19 -2.58 -0.26 0.32
CA PHE A 19 -1.92 0.08 -0.94
C PHE A 19 -0.70 -0.77 -1.29
N ILE A 20 -0.13 -1.50 -0.33
CA ILE A 20 1.04 -2.35 -0.52
C ILE A 20 0.60 -3.81 -0.54
N ARG A 21 1.05 -4.55 -1.56
CA ARG A 21 0.97 -6.00 -1.64
C ARG A 21 2.40 -6.50 -1.51
N ASP A 22 2.70 -7.11 -0.36
CA ASP A 22 4.03 -7.58 -0.02
C ASP A 22 4.59 -8.51 -1.12
N GLY A 23 5.82 -8.23 -1.56
CA GLY A 23 6.49 -8.94 -2.64
C GLY A 23 5.94 -8.68 -4.05
N LYS A 24 4.91 -7.83 -4.22
CA LYS A 24 4.34 -7.53 -5.55
C LYS A 24 4.58 -6.11 -6.03
N ASN A 25 4.17 -5.10 -5.27
CA ASN A 25 4.48 -3.70 -5.57
C ASN A 25 5.35 -3.04 -4.50
N GLY A 26 5.97 -3.84 -3.63
CA GLY A 26 6.58 -3.30 -2.44
C GLY A 26 6.77 -4.32 -1.33
N TYR A 27 7.12 -3.80 -0.15
CA TYR A 27 7.28 -4.59 1.06
C TYR A 27 6.57 -3.96 2.25
N LEU A 28 5.88 -4.80 3.02
CA LEU A 28 5.36 -4.47 4.33
C LEU A 28 6.40 -4.87 5.39
N VAL A 29 6.92 -3.88 6.11
CA VAL A 29 7.95 -4.08 7.13
C VAL A 29 7.27 -4.29 8.49
N PRO A 30 7.43 -5.45 9.14
CA PRO A 30 6.90 -5.64 10.49
C PRO A 30 7.50 -4.64 11.48
N ILE A 31 6.69 -4.17 12.43
CA ILE A 31 7.15 -3.27 13.49
C ILE A 31 6.33 -3.49 14.76
N GLU A 32 7.02 -3.54 15.90
CA GLU A 32 6.41 -3.44 17.22
C GLU A 32 6.62 -2.03 17.76
N VAL A 33 5.68 -1.12 17.47
CA VAL A 33 5.83 0.34 17.69
C VAL A 33 6.20 0.72 19.13
N LYS A 34 5.81 -0.11 20.11
CA LYS A 34 6.07 0.14 21.53
C LYS A 34 7.37 -0.50 22.04
N GLU A 35 7.95 -1.43 21.29
CA GLU A 35 9.04 -2.30 21.75
C GLU A 35 10.32 -2.10 20.93
N ASP A 36 10.20 -1.79 19.64
CA ASP A 36 11.34 -1.65 18.75
C ASP A 36 12.10 -0.35 18.99
N SER A 37 13.43 -0.45 19.07
CA SER A 37 14.30 0.73 19.14
C SER A 37 14.33 1.47 17.79
N ASN A 38 14.64 2.77 17.83
CA ASN A 38 14.83 3.56 16.61
C ASN A 38 15.88 2.95 15.68
N GLU A 39 16.96 2.38 16.22
CA GLU A 39 18.00 1.73 15.40
C GLU A 39 17.45 0.50 14.67
N LYS A 40 16.67 -0.34 15.35
CA LYS A 40 16.04 -1.52 14.74
C LYS A 40 15.05 -1.11 13.64
N ILE A 41 14.29 -0.04 13.87
CA ILE A 41 13.35 0.50 12.89
C ILE A 41 14.09 1.00 11.64
N ILE A 42 15.15 1.79 11.83
CA ILE A 42 15.98 2.32 10.74
C ILE A 42 16.61 1.17 9.95
N ASP A 43 17.18 0.18 10.65
CA ASP A 43 17.82 -0.97 10.01
C ASP A 43 16.83 -1.81 9.20
N SER A 44 15.63 -2.06 9.75
CA SER A 44 14.58 -2.82 9.06
C SER A 44 14.11 -2.12 7.78
N LEU A 45 13.94 -0.79 7.81
CA LEU A 45 13.61 -0.01 6.61
C LEU A 45 14.76 -0.01 5.59
N ALA A 46 16.00 0.15 6.04
CA ALA A 46 17.17 0.13 5.17
C ALA A 46 17.32 -1.23 4.47
N GLN A 47 17.15 -2.33 5.20
CA GLN A 47 17.16 -3.68 4.64
C GLN A 47 16.03 -3.89 3.62
N ALA A 48 14.83 -3.38 3.88
CA ALA A 48 13.72 -3.44 2.93
C ALA A 48 14.01 -2.66 1.64
N ILE A 49 14.66 -1.50 1.73
CA ILE A 49 15.10 -0.72 0.56
C ILE A 49 16.14 -1.50 -0.25
N ILE A 50 17.15 -2.06 0.42
CA ILE A 50 18.19 -2.88 -0.24
C ILE A 50 17.55 -4.08 -0.93
N ARG A 51 16.67 -4.81 -0.24
CA ARG A 51 15.91 -5.94 -0.80
C ARG A 51 15.08 -5.53 -2.02
N PHE A 52 14.46 -4.36 -2.00
CA PHE A 52 13.67 -3.86 -3.13
C PHE A 52 14.52 -3.61 -4.38
N PHE A 53 15.75 -3.13 -4.24
CA PHE A 53 16.59 -2.88 -5.41
C PHE A 53 17.36 -4.12 -5.90
N ASN A 54 17.69 -5.06 -5.00
CA ASN A 54 18.44 -6.27 -5.37
C ASN A 54 17.53 -7.43 -5.81
N ASP A 55 16.47 -7.68 -5.05
CA ASP A 55 15.60 -8.85 -5.17
C ASP A 55 14.12 -8.42 -5.19
N GLY A 56 13.87 -7.21 -5.70
CA GLY A 56 12.55 -6.61 -5.71
C GLY A 56 11.58 -7.29 -6.68
N PRO A 57 10.30 -6.91 -6.62
CA PRO A 57 9.32 -7.34 -7.62
C PRO A 57 9.76 -6.91 -9.02
N VAL A 58 9.56 -7.79 -10.00
CA VAL A 58 9.99 -7.58 -11.40
C VAL A 58 9.25 -6.41 -12.06
N ASP A 59 7.95 -6.26 -11.75
CA ASP A 59 7.11 -5.18 -12.28
C ASP A 59 6.17 -4.65 -11.20
N PRO A 60 6.66 -3.77 -10.31
CA PRO A 60 5.85 -3.16 -9.27
C PRO A 60 4.85 -2.14 -9.85
N HIS A 61 5.06 -1.66 -11.08
CA HIS A 61 4.26 -0.62 -11.71
C HIS A 61 2.87 -1.11 -12.06
N GLU A 62 2.78 -2.24 -12.78
CA GLU A 62 1.49 -2.86 -13.13
C GLU A 62 0.66 -3.18 -11.89
N THR A 63 1.30 -3.77 -10.87
CA THR A 63 0.61 -4.08 -9.62
C THR A 63 0.14 -2.80 -8.92
N SER A 64 0.97 -1.76 -8.87
CA SER A 64 0.57 -0.47 -8.29
C SER A 64 -0.59 0.17 -9.04
N TYR A 65 -0.63 0.15 -10.37
CA TYR A 65 -1.77 0.66 -11.13
C TYR A 65 -3.06 -0.15 -10.88
N ALA A 66 -2.96 -1.47 -10.83
CA ALA A 66 -4.10 -2.33 -10.51
C ALA A 66 -4.68 -2.02 -9.11
N ILE A 67 -3.82 -1.80 -8.11
CA ILE A 67 -4.24 -1.39 -6.75
C ILE A 67 -4.86 0.01 -6.76
N ALA A 68 -4.36 0.94 -7.60
CA ALA A 68 -4.89 2.29 -7.70
C ALA A 68 -6.24 2.38 -8.42
N THR A 69 -6.54 1.43 -9.32
CA THR A 69 -7.72 1.48 -10.21
C THR A 69 -9.05 1.67 -9.47
N PRO A 70 -9.34 0.96 -8.36
CA PRO A 70 -10.59 1.15 -7.61
C PRO A 70 -10.73 2.55 -6.99
N TYR A 71 -9.64 3.31 -6.88
CA TYR A 71 -9.58 4.64 -6.27
C TYR A 71 -9.61 5.79 -7.30
N LEU A 72 -9.83 5.48 -8.59
CA LEU A 72 -10.07 6.49 -9.61
C LEU A 72 -11.32 7.33 -9.26
N ILE A 73 -11.34 8.58 -9.71
CA ILE A 73 -12.43 9.53 -9.41
C ILE A 73 -13.77 9.00 -9.90
N GLU A 74 -13.80 8.36 -11.07
CA GLU A 74 -14.96 7.71 -11.66
C GLU A 74 -15.55 6.66 -10.71
N ASN A 75 -14.70 5.76 -10.21
CA ASN A 75 -15.10 4.68 -9.31
C ASN A 75 -15.54 5.21 -7.94
N THR A 76 -14.84 6.22 -7.42
CA THR A 76 -15.18 6.87 -6.14
C THR A 76 -16.55 7.55 -6.22
N ARG A 77 -16.80 8.28 -7.30
CA ARG A 77 -18.09 8.94 -7.55
C ARG A 77 -19.24 7.94 -7.70
N GLN A 78 -19.00 6.83 -8.38
CA GLN A 78 -20.00 5.77 -8.53
C GLN A 78 -20.39 5.17 -7.17
N LYS A 79 -19.41 4.87 -6.32
CA LYS A 79 -19.67 4.37 -4.95
C LYS A 79 -20.46 5.36 -4.09
N TRP A 80 -20.17 6.66 -4.20
CA TRP A 80 -20.96 7.69 -3.50
C TRP A 80 -22.40 7.75 -4.00
N LYS A 81 -22.60 7.65 -5.32
CA LYS A 81 -23.94 7.62 -5.92
C LYS A 81 -24.74 6.41 -5.41
N GLU A 82 -24.14 5.22 -5.43
CA GLU A 82 -24.76 3.99 -4.92
C GLU A 82 -25.17 4.12 -3.45
N LEU A 83 -24.29 4.67 -2.61
CA LEU A 83 -24.59 4.90 -1.20
C LEU A 83 -25.77 5.87 -1.00
N ILE A 84 -25.84 6.95 -1.78
CA ILE A 84 -26.94 7.91 -1.71
C ILE A 84 -28.25 7.24 -2.17
N GLU A 85 -28.22 6.47 -3.25
CA GLU A 85 -29.40 5.74 -3.75
C GLU A 85 -29.88 4.68 -2.76
N GLU A 86 -28.97 3.95 -2.12
CA GLU A 86 -29.28 2.98 -1.05
C GLU A 86 -30.00 3.65 0.12
N VAL A 87 -29.45 4.75 0.65
CA VAL A 87 -30.03 5.46 1.80
C VAL A 87 -31.38 6.12 1.46
N LEU A 88 -31.59 6.54 0.21
CA LEU A 88 -32.85 7.16 -0.22
C LEU A 88 -33.98 6.15 -0.46
N HIS A 89 -33.67 4.90 -0.80
CA HIS A 89 -34.64 3.87 -1.18
C HIS A 89 -34.69 2.66 -0.23
N GLY A 90 -33.82 2.60 0.78
CA GLY A 90 -33.82 1.61 1.87
C GLY A 90 -34.65 2.07 3.06
#